data_AF-A0A0U9HPS4-F1
#
_entry.id   AF-A0A0U9HPS4-F1
#
_cell.length_a   1.000
_cell.length_b   1.000
_cell.length_c   1.000
_cell.angle_alpha   90.00
_cell.angle_beta   90.00
_cell.angle_gamma   90.00
#
_symmetry.space_group_name_H-M   'P 1'
#
loop_
_entity.id
_entity.type
_entity.pdbx_description
1 polymer ?
#
loop_
_entity_poly.entity_id
_entity_poly.type
_entity_poly.pdbx_seq_one_letter_code
_entity_poly.pdbx_strand_id
1 'polypeptide(L)'
;MPFKLGKISDLASPLTVTLFFLQFILITGFLGYQYYMDSSESCINCHGSEEKMKEFGYPQFYVTLEDVRKGTGHKTVQCRDCHLGNGRAWDKERAHKGMLKAIFVNESAEPVDRKKIYTKEETELNKIIPAGENSLFELLPKKRENGEISLHPQVRNILWHDRNPNDFNFDPKIAEKTCGKRGCHTEELKQFKNTIMGANFRQRTMRSWLEPYGPHNCGPSFADLPPAEVLKTSGFDFTNTEKIRKEINLPFTDEQAIAKQRLCNVCHAGCLDCHYAPNKDKGSHSFIKVPDSYSCMGRGRGNSVCHTGSGHSRRGETYIGKFYSIPQGRKPDVHFQKGIHCVECHPTGKRGMGDMQRKATCGDCHIEIEKAHAKSIHKNLTCTACHVTEAGGYQITVWGKGFIGEKPNPFKKYSLYYGIQKPLILMKDQRGIWFPVKIFPHIVGNIEKDVPATGIKFRWEKGQTRDMYAIIGTFDGLPSANKHLAWLQIEEVSHPFGKARDCKSCHRSRQISVSEWQYEDIQGAEPFRGGYRIVADERGLRLEDFWHSNIKVLPGFEISDFASWIYLKDKWFIKGDFSIKVDGKKYLYYEKLYRDNLDKIKRLESLRNNSQEMKKIKAILMHNPDAKI
;
A
#
# COMPACT_ATOMS: atom_id res chain seq x y z
N MET A 1 -6.78 -78.49 11.46
CA MET A 1 -7.76 -77.61 10.76
C MET A 1 -7.04 -76.34 10.36
N PRO A 2 -7.01 -75.95 9.07
CA PRO A 2 -6.42 -74.69 8.67
C PRO A 2 -7.30 -73.52 9.16
N PHE A 3 -6.69 -72.57 9.85
CA PHE A 3 -7.34 -71.35 10.34
C PHE A 3 -7.90 -70.55 9.16
N LYS A 4 -9.22 -70.60 8.93
CA LYS A 4 -9.90 -69.71 7.98
C LYS A 4 -10.16 -68.35 8.63
N LEU A 5 -9.36 -67.35 8.26
CA LEU A 5 -9.54 -65.94 8.63
C LEU A 5 -10.64 -65.29 7.76
N GLY A 6 -11.89 -65.68 7.97
CA GLY A 6 -13.09 -65.05 7.39
C GLY A 6 -13.15 -65.03 5.85
N LYS A 7 -14.15 -64.32 5.29
CA LYS A 7 -14.46 -64.24 3.84
C LYS A 7 -13.29 -63.80 2.93
N ILE A 8 -12.24 -63.20 3.49
CA ILE A 8 -11.04 -62.78 2.74
C ILE A 8 -10.18 -64.00 2.37
N SER A 9 -10.18 -65.04 3.21
CA SER A 9 -9.42 -66.28 2.97
C SER A 9 -9.95 -67.08 1.77
N ASP A 10 -11.24 -66.97 1.44
CA ASP A 10 -11.84 -67.63 0.28
C ASP A 10 -11.49 -66.93 -1.06
N LEU A 11 -10.95 -65.70 -1.01
CA LEU A 11 -10.45 -64.94 -2.16
C LEU A 11 -8.92 -65.07 -2.34
N ALA A 12 -8.22 -65.76 -1.43
CA ALA A 12 -6.76 -65.89 -1.42
C ALA A 12 -6.31 -67.12 -2.23
N SER A 13 -6.33 -67.02 -3.57
CA SER A 13 -5.68 -67.95 -4.47
C SER A 13 -4.24 -67.50 -4.77
N PRO A 14 -3.33 -68.38 -5.22
CA PRO A 14 -1.97 -67.97 -5.61
C PRO A 14 -1.95 -66.81 -6.61
N LEU A 15 -2.94 -66.75 -7.51
CA LEU A 15 -3.10 -65.66 -8.47
C LEU A 15 -3.47 -64.34 -7.79
N THR A 16 -4.45 -64.32 -6.88
CA THR A 16 -4.85 -63.09 -6.20
C THR A 16 -3.76 -62.59 -5.27
N VAL A 17 -3.06 -63.48 -4.54
CA VAL A 17 -1.89 -63.11 -3.73
C VAL A 17 -0.79 -62.49 -4.58
N THR A 18 -0.49 -63.07 -5.75
CA THR A 18 0.52 -62.52 -6.68
C THR A 18 0.11 -61.14 -7.19
N LEU A 19 -1.15 -60.96 -7.61
CA LEU A 19 -1.66 -59.67 -8.05
C LEU A 19 -1.61 -58.61 -6.95
N PHE A 20 -1.99 -58.96 -5.71
CA PHE A 20 -1.86 -58.06 -4.57
C PHE A 20 -0.41 -57.66 -4.30
N PHE A 21 0.53 -58.60 -4.41
CA PHE A 21 1.94 -58.32 -4.19
C PHE A 21 2.53 -57.43 -5.29
N LEU A 22 2.18 -57.67 -6.56
CA LEU A 22 2.57 -56.80 -7.68
C LEU A 22 1.97 -55.40 -7.54
N GLN A 23 0.69 -55.31 -7.15
CA GLN A 23 0.04 -54.03 -6.90
C GLN A 23 0.70 -53.29 -5.72
N PHE A 24 1.07 -54.00 -4.66
CA PHE A 24 1.79 -53.44 -3.53
C PHE A 24 3.17 -52.91 -3.94
N ILE A 25 3.96 -53.68 -4.70
CA ILE A 25 5.26 -53.23 -5.23
C ILE A 25 5.09 -52.01 -6.13
N LEU A 26 4.09 -52.01 -7.01
CA LEU A 26 3.85 -50.90 -7.91
C LEU A 26 3.46 -49.63 -7.13
N ILE A 27 2.57 -49.75 -6.15
CA ILE A 27 2.16 -48.64 -5.29
C ILE A 27 3.34 -48.14 -4.45
N THR A 28 4.07 -49.02 -3.78
CA THR A 28 5.21 -48.63 -2.92
C THR A 28 6.38 -48.09 -3.74
N GLY A 29 6.69 -48.69 -4.89
CA GLY A 29 7.71 -48.20 -5.82
C GLY A 29 7.34 -46.83 -6.40
N PHE A 30 6.09 -46.63 -6.80
CA PHE A 30 5.59 -45.34 -7.28
C PHE A 30 5.62 -44.26 -6.18
N LEU A 31 5.08 -44.56 -5.00
CA LEU A 31 5.08 -43.63 -3.86
C LEU A 31 6.50 -43.34 -3.37
N GLY A 32 7.36 -44.35 -3.33
CA GLY A 32 8.77 -44.22 -2.97
C GLY A 32 9.55 -43.37 -3.96
N TYR A 33 9.32 -43.57 -5.27
CA TYR A 33 9.90 -42.71 -6.30
C TYR A 33 9.39 -41.27 -6.20
N GLN A 34 8.09 -41.05 -5.97
CA GLN A 34 7.55 -39.70 -5.74
C GLN A 34 8.19 -39.04 -4.52
N TYR A 35 8.28 -39.74 -3.39
CA TYR A 35 8.93 -39.23 -2.18
C TYR A 35 10.41 -38.91 -2.40
N TYR A 36 11.13 -39.79 -3.11
CA TYR A 36 12.52 -39.58 -3.50
C TYR A 36 12.68 -38.32 -4.37
N MET A 37 11.83 -38.18 -5.38
CA MET A 37 11.84 -37.05 -6.31
C MET A 37 11.37 -35.74 -5.67
N ASP A 38 10.64 -35.80 -4.55
CA ASP A 38 10.17 -34.65 -3.77
C ASP A 38 11.13 -34.25 -2.63
N SER A 39 12.31 -34.86 -2.55
CA SER A 39 13.34 -34.42 -1.59
C SER A 39 14.01 -33.10 -1.99
N SER A 40 14.63 -32.43 -1.02
CA SER A 40 15.54 -31.27 -1.21
C SER A 40 17.00 -31.62 -0.88
N GLU A 41 17.37 -32.89 -1.02
CA GLU A 41 18.65 -33.42 -0.54
C GLU A 41 19.85 -32.73 -1.20
N SER A 42 19.84 -32.57 -2.54
CA SER A 42 20.95 -31.89 -3.23
C SER A 42 21.00 -30.40 -2.86
N CYS A 43 19.84 -29.76 -2.68
CA CYS A 43 19.76 -28.37 -2.22
C CYS A 43 20.40 -28.21 -0.84
N ILE A 44 20.04 -29.07 0.12
CA ILE A 44 20.56 -29.05 1.50
C ILE A 44 22.07 -29.32 1.50
N ASN A 45 22.53 -30.32 0.73
CA ASN A 45 23.96 -30.66 0.66
C ASN A 45 24.82 -29.56 0.03
N CYS A 46 24.23 -28.77 -0.89
CA CYS A 46 24.91 -27.65 -1.52
C CYS A 46 24.88 -26.41 -0.63
N HIS A 47 23.69 -25.94 -0.25
CA HIS A 47 23.49 -24.70 0.50
C HIS A 47 23.83 -24.81 1.99
N GLY A 48 23.86 -26.02 2.55
CA GLY A 48 24.30 -26.30 3.91
C GLY A 48 25.82 -26.38 4.07
N SER A 49 26.60 -26.12 3.01
CA SER A 49 28.06 -26.04 3.07
C SER A 49 28.53 -24.60 2.82
N GLU A 50 29.05 -23.95 3.87
CA GLU A 50 29.55 -22.58 3.77
C GLU A 50 30.76 -22.51 2.83
N GLU A 51 31.64 -23.50 2.88
CA GLU A 51 32.82 -23.63 2.02
C GLU A 51 32.44 -23.67 0.53
N LYS A 52 31.48 -24.53 0.15
CA LYS A 52 30.99 -24.61 -1.24
C LYS A 52 30.36 -23.30 -1.70
N MET A 53 29.58 -22.65 -0.83
CA MET A 53 28.96 -21.36 -1.18
C MET A 53 30.01 -20.26 -1.36
N LYS A 54 31.08 -20.24 -0.56
CA LYS A 54 32.25 -19.36 -0.74
C LYS A 54 32.98 -19.65 -2.05
N GLU A 55 33.25 -20.93 -2.35
CA GLU A 55 33.90 -21.36 -3.59
C GLU A 55 33.11 -20.89 -4.82
N PHE A 56 31.79 -21.08 -4.82
CA PHE A 56 30.91 -20.61 -5.89
C PHE A 56 30.75 -19.08 -5.95
N GLY A 57 31.25 -18.35 -4.96
CA GLY A 57 31.15 -16.89 -4.90
C GLY A 57 29.81 -16.35 -4.41
N TYR A 58 29.00 -17.18 -3.75
CA TYR A 58 27.71 -16.78 -3.19
C TYR A 58 27.55 -17.19 -1.72
N PRO A 59 28.49 -16.82 -0.83
CA PRO A 59 28.44 -17.16 0.60
C PRO A 59 27.15 -16.72 1.32
N GLN A 60 26.48 -15.67 0.82
CA GLN A 60 25.19 -15.19 1.34
C GLN A 60 24.03 -16.19 1.16
N PHE A 61 24.22 -17.24 0.36
CA PHE A 61 23.25 -18.32 0.18
C PHE A 61 23.53 -19.56 1.02
N TYR A 62 24.53 -19.50 1.90
CA TYR A 62 24.67 -20.50 2.95
C TYR A 62 23.45 -20.45 3.87
N VAL A 63 22.78 -21.61 4.00
CA VAL A 63 21.64 -21.79 4.88
C VAL A 63 21.49 -23.27 5.23
N THR A 64 21.32 -23.56 6.52
CA THR A 64 21.06 -24.92 6.96
C THR A 64 19.56 -25.23 7.01
N LEU A 65 19.19 -26.51 6.99
CA LEU A 65 17.80 -26.92 7.19
C LEU A 65 17.28 -26.51 8.58
N GLU A 66 18.16 -26.47 9.58
CA GLU A 66 17.83 -26.00 10.92
C GLU A 66 17.44 -24.52 10.90
N ASP A 67 18.22 -23.67 10.21
CA ASP A 67 17.90 -22.24 10.05
C ASP A 67 16.54 -22.04 9.38
N VAL A 68 16.27 -22.78 8.30
CA VAL A 68 14.97 -22.72 7.60
C VAL A 68 13.84 -23.13 8.54
N ARG A 69 13.98 -24.23 9.27
CA ARG A 69 12.94 -24.71 10.22
C ARG A 69 12.74 -23.73 11.37
N LYS A 70 13.81 -23.12 11.89
CA LYS A 70 13.76 -22.10 12.94
C LYS A 70 13.04 -20.84 12.45
N GLY A 71 13.38 -20.36 11.25
CA GLY A 71 12.77 -19.16 10.66
C GLY A 71 11.30 -19.35 10.30
N THR A 72 10.99 -20.48 9.62
CA THR A 72 9.64 -20.77 9.12
C THR A 72 8.69 -21.25 10.23
N GLY A 73 9.22 -21.89 11.27
CA GLY A 73 8.44 -22.63 12.25
C GLY A 73 7.86 -23.94 11.74
N HIS A 74 8.12 -24.32 10.48
CA HIS A 74 7.62 -25.56 9.87
C HIS A 74 8.66 -26.68 10.01
N LYS A 75 8.29 -27.79 10.66
CA LYS A 75 9.20 -28.92 10.89
C LYS A 75 9.41 -29.80 9.65
N THR A 76 8.42 -29.87 8.77
CA THR A 76 8.35 -30.85 7.67
C THR A 76 8.49 -30.23 6.27
N VAL A 77 8.58 -28.90 6.18
CA VAL A 77 8.70 -28.19 4.90
C VAL A 77 10.11 -28.35 4.34
N GLN A 78 10.17 -28.62 3.04
CA GLN A 78 11.40 -28.76 2.26
C GLN A 78 11.70 -27.47 1.47
N CYS A 79 12.96 -27.25 1.06
CA CYS A 79 13.34 -26.05 0.30
C CYS A 79 12.49 -25.87 -0.96
N ARG A 80 12.25 -26.96 -1.71
CA ARG A 80 11.46 -26.96 -2.94
C ARG A 80 9.98 -26.61 -2.73
N ASP A 81 9.46 -26.74 -1.52
CA ASP A 81 8.06 -26.46 -1.22
C ASP A 81 7.75 -24.97 -1.32
N CYS A 82 8.76 -24.13 -1.09
CA CYS A 82 8.66 -22.68 -1.20
C CYS A 82 9.36 -22.17 -2.46
N HIS A 83 10.51 -22.76 -2.82
CA HIS A 83 11.34 -22.27 -3.91
C HIS A 83 11.09 -22.99 -5.24
N LEU A 84 10.35 -24.10 -5.29
CA LEU A 84 10.35 -24.99 -6.47
C LEU A 84 11.78 -25.44 -6.84
N GLY A 85 11.94 -26.00 -8.05
CA GLY A 85 13.22 -26.53 -8.54
C GLY A 85 13.35 -28.05 -8.35
N ASN A 86 14.52 -28.57 -8.75
CA ASN A 86 14.83 -30.00 -8.68
C ASN A 86 15.83 -30.29 -7.55
N GLY A 87 15.31 -30.69 -6.39
CA GLY A 87 16.12 -31.03 -5.21
C GLY A 87 16.89 -32.35 -5.26
N ARG A 88 16.91 -33.01 -6.43
CA ARG A 88 17.71 -34.20 -6.74
C ARG A 88 18.78 -33.94 -7.80
N ALA A 89 18.70 -32.83 -8.52
CA ALA A 89 19.73 -32.46 -9.48
C ALA A 89 20.96 -31.91 -8.74
N TRP A 90 22.14 -32.39 -9.11
CA TRP A 90 23.42 -31.94 -8.57
C TRP A 90 24.05 -30.83 -9.42
N ASP A 91 23.63 -30.71 -10.68
CA ASP A 91 24.05 -29.60 -11.53
C ASP A 91 23.17 -28.37 -11.27
N LYS A 92 23.83 -27.21 -11.23
CA LYS A 92 23.23 -25.93 -10.89
C LYS A 92 22.05 -25.55 -11.80
N GLU A 93 22.14 -25.83 -13.10
CA GLU A 93 21.14 -25.39 -14.06
C GLU A 93 19.86 -26.19 -13.96
N ARG A 94 19.94 -27.53 -13.89
CA ARG A 94 18.76 -28.39 -13.71
C ARG A 94 18.16 -28.23 -12.32
N ALA A 95 18.98 -28.05 -11.28
CA ALA A 95 18.49 -27.82 -9.92
C ALA A 95 17.65 -26.54 -9.82
N HIS A 96 18.12 -25.45 -10.44
CA HIS A 96 17.46 -24.15 -10.37
C HIS A 96 16.45 -23.86 -11.49
N LYS A 97 16.24 -24.79 -12.44
CA LYS A 97 15.28 -24.60 -13.52
C LYS A 97 13.87 -24.42 -12.97
N GLY A 98 13.28 -23.24 -13.20
CA GLY A 98 11.95 -22.89 -12.70
C GLY A 98 11.90 -22.57 -11.20
N MET A 99 13.06 -22.42 -10.53
CA MET A 99 13.11 -22.05 -9.12
C MET A 99 12.67 -20.59 -8.91
N LEU A 100 11.80 -20.42 -7.94
CA LEU A 100 11.29 -19.18 -7.40
C LEU A 100 12.31 -18.48 -6.50
N LYS A 101 12.41 -17.17 -6.67
CA LYS A 101 13.36 -16.31 -5.96
C LYS A 101 12.77 -14.90 -5.81
N ALA A 102 13.28 -14.14 -4.86
CA ALA A 102 12.95 -12.71 -4.77
C ALA A 102 13.27 -12.01 -6.12
N ILE A 103 12.37 -11.12 -6.54
CA ILE A 103 12.45 -10.39 -7.80
C ILE A 103 12.97 -9.00 -7.47
N PHE A 104 14.16 -8.69 -7.95
CA PHE A 104 14.75 -7.35 -7.80
C PHE A 104 14.28 -6.51 -8.98
N VAL A 105 13.84 -5.29 -8.71
CA VAL A 105 13.25 -4.41 -9.73
C VAL A 105 14.07 -3.12 -9.82
N ASN A 106 14.43 -2.71 -11.03
CA ASN A 106 15.14 -1.45 -11.28
C ASN A 106 14.19 -0.26 -11.49
N GLU A 107 14.75 0.92 -11.75
CA GLU A 107 13.99 2.15 -12.04
C GLU A 107 13.13 2.06 -13.31
N SER A 108 13.50 1.19 -14.25
CA SER A 108 12.76 0.90 -15.48
C SER A 108 11.61 -0.08 -15.31
N ALA A 109 11.34 -0.52 -14.08
CA ALA A 109 10.35 -1.57 -13.78
C ALA A 109 10.65 -2.89 -14.49
N GLU A 110 11.93 -3.25 -14.62
CA GLU A 110 12.39 -4.52 -15.18
C GLU A 110 13.02 -5.39 -14.09
N PRO A 111 12.91 -6.72 -14.20
CA PRO A 111 13.60 -7.64 -13.30
C PRO A 111 15.11 -7.54 -13.48
N VAL A 112 15.82 -7.55 -12.36
CA VAL A 112 17.29 -7.47 -12.31
C VAL A 112 17.88 -8.84 -12.06
N ASP A 113 18.91 -9.21 -12.81
CA ASP A 113 19.67 -10.42 -12.53
C ASP A 113 20.49 -10.23 -11.25
N ARG A 114 20.08 -10.95 -10.19
CA ARG A 114 20.72 -10.94 -8.88
C ARG A 114 22.22 -11.26 -8.92
N LYS A 115 22.69 -12.03 -9.92
CA LYS A 115 24.13 -12.33 -10.06
C LYS A 115 24.97 -11.09 -10.34
N LYS A 116 24.38 -10.04 -10.93
CA LYS A 116 25.05 -8.77 -11.21
C LYS A 116 25.08 -7.82 -10.01
N ILE A 117 24.33 -8.14 -8.96
CA ILE A 117 24.20 -7.34 -7.74
C ILE A 117 25.12 -7.84 -6.65
N TYR A 118 25.35 -9.15 -6.61
CA TYR A 118 26.15 -9.76 -5.57
C TYR A 118 27.64 -9.77 -5.92
N THR A 119 28.43 -9.25 -4.98
CA THR A 119 29.88 -9.36 -4.95
C THR A 119 30.30 -10.34 -3.85
N LYS A 120 31.50 -10.91 -3.96
CA LYS A 120 32.00 -11.89 -2.97
C LYS A 120 32.32 -11.20 -1.64
N GLU A 121 32.73 -9.95 -1.72
CA GLU A 121 33.22 -9.12 -0.62
C GLU A 121 32.06 -8.62 0.27
N GLU A 122 30.84 -8.52 -0.26
CA GLU A 122 29.68 -7.92 0.40
C GLU A 122 28.68 -8.96 0.93
N THR A 123 29.19 -10.12 1.35
CA THR A 123 28.39 -11.27 1.80
C THR A 123 27.24 -10.89 2.75
N GLU A 124 27.54 -10.15 3.82
CA GLU A 124 26.53 -9.77 4.83
C GLU A 124 25.54 -8.71 4.33
N LEU A 125 25.96 -7.83 3.42
CA LEU A 125 25.08 -6.81 2.81
C LEU A 125 24.14 -7.41 1.77
N ASN A 126 24.48 -8.60 1.26
CA ASN A 126 23.76 -9.30 0.21
C ASN A 126 22.72 -10.30 0.74
N LYS A 127 22.64 -10.49 2.05
CA LYS A 127 21.57 -11.26 2.71
C LYS A 127 20.28 -10.44 2.79
N ILE A 128 19.13 -11.09 2.61
CA ILE A 128 17.81 -10.46 2.77
C ILE A 128 17.44 -10.44 4.27
N ILE A 129 18.16 -9.61 5.02
CA ILE A 129 17.92 -9.32 6.44
C ILE A 129 18.02 -7.81 6.66
N PRO A 130 17.34 -7.25 7.68
CA PRO A 130 17.40 -5.81 7.95
C PRO A 130 18.83 -5.31 8.20
N ALA A 131 19.28 -4.35 7.39
CA ALA A 131 20.58 -3.69 7.52
C ALA A 131 20.49 -2.19 7.22
N GLY A 132 21.38 -1.38 7.83
CA GLY A 132 21.41 0.08 7.70
C GLY A 132 20.45 0.82 8.63
N GLU A 133 20.48 2.15 8.57
CA GLU A 133 19.73 3.03 9.49
C GLU A 133 18.33 3.40 8.96
N ASN A 134 18.15 3.42 7.64
CA ASN A 134 16.88 3.78 7.03
C ASN A 134 15.95 2.56 6.92
N SER A 135 14.96 2.50 7.81
CA SER A 135 14.01 1.40 7.91
C SER A 135 13.07 1.24 6.71
N LEU A 136 12.99 2.21 5.78
CA LEU A 136 12.29 2.03 4.50
C LEU A 136 13.06 1.15 3.51
N PHE A 137 14.38 1.07 3.66
CA PHE A 137 15.28 0.45 2.70
C PHE A 137 16.16 -0.65 3.32
N GLU A 138 15.83 -1.09 4.54
CA GLU A 138 16.67 -2.02 5.30
C GLU A 138 16.84 -3.39 4.64
N LEU A 139 15.89 -3.82 3.79
CA LEU A 139 15.98 -5.08 3.03
C LEU A 139 16.54 -4.91 1.61
N LEU A 140 16.67 -3.69 1.10
CA LEU A 140 17.25 -3.46 -0.21
C LEU A 140 18.74 -3.83 -0.23
N PRO A 141 19.28 -4.37 -1.33
CA PRO A 141 20.71 -4.64 -1.43
C PRO A 141 21.49 -3.33 -1.31
N LYS A 142 22.67 -3.44 -0.71
CA LYS A 142 23.57 -2.33 -0.44
C LYS A 142 24.96 -2.64 -1.00
N LYS A 143 25.69 -1.59 -1.34
CA LYS A 143 27.09 -1.66 -1.76
C LYS A 143 27.96 -0.81 -0.83
N ARG A 144 29.22 -1.20 -0.69
CA ARG A 144 30.24 -0.43 0.02
C ARG A 144 31.10 0.30 -1.00
N GLU A 145 31.09 1.62 -0.94
CA GLU A 145 31.95 2.48 -1.75
C GLU A 145 32.69 3.44 -0.83
N ASN A 146 34.03 3.51 -0.93
CA ASN A 146 34.88 4.38 -0.11
C ASN A 146 34.67 4.22 1.42
N GLY A 147 34.34 3.00 1.86
CA GLY A 147 34.06 2.70 3.28
C GLY A 147 32.61 2.94 3.71
N GLU A 148 31.82 3.67 2.92
CA GLU A 148 30.42 3.99 3.20
C GLU A 148 29.46 2.97 2.60
N ILE A 149 28.35 2.70 3.30
CA ILE A 149 27.29 1.80 2.82
C ILE A 149 26.21 2.63 2.15
N SER A 150 25.95 2.36 0.87
CA SER A 150 24.88 3.01 0.09
C SER A 150 23.93 1.97 -0.52
N LEU A 151 22.74 2.40 -0.93
CA LEU A 151 21.82 1.52 -1.65
C LEU A 151 22.41 1.13 -3.01
N HIS A 152 22.19 -0.12 -3.43
CA HIS A 152 22.65 -0.56 -4.73
C HIS A 152 21.86 0.17 -5.84
N PRO A 153 22.53 0.91 -6.76
CA PRO A 153 21.85 1.85 -7.68
C PRO A 153 20.96 1.16 -8.72
N GLN A 154 21.19 -0.14 -8.97
CA GLN A 154 20.37 -0.92 -9.92
C GLN A 154 19.07 -1.46 -9.32
N VAL A 155 18.85 -1.34 -8.01
CA VAL A 155 17.70 -1.96 -7.33
C VAL A 155 16.89 -0.91 -6.60
N ARG A 156 15.68 -0.69 -7.11
CA ARG A 156 14.69 0.22 -6.53
C ARG A 156 13.82 -0.46 -5.48
N ASN A 157 13.36 -1.67 -5.78
CA ASN A 157 12.41 -2.42 -4.97
C ASN A 157 12.72 -3.92 -5.00
N ILE A 158 12.23 -4.64 -3.98
CA ILE A 158 12.20 -6.10 -3.97
C ILE A 158 10.76 -6.57 -3.91
N LEU A 159 10.42 -7.51 -4.79
CA LEU A 159 9.14 -8.22 -4.80
C LEU A 159 9.37 -9.69 -4.43
N TRP A 160 8.32 -10.31 -3.89
CA TRP A 160 8.39 -11.69 -3.44
C TRP A 160 7.93 -12.68 -4.49
N HIS A 161 8.31 -13.93 -4.25
CA HIS A 161 8.27 -14.98 -5.26
C HIS A 161 6.88 -15.60 -5.46
N ASP A 162 5.87 -15.14 -4.74
CA ASP A 162 4.45 -15.40 -4.98
C ASP A 162 3.86 -14.50 -6.09
N ARG A 163 4.72 -13.72 -6.75
CA ARG A 163 4.39 -12.88 -7.89
C ARG A 163 4.97 -13.42 -9.18
N ASN A 164 4.33 -13.08 -10.29
CA ASN A 164 4.84 -13.38 -11.61
C ASN A 164 5.98 -12.40 -11.95
N PRO A 165 7.19 -12.88 -12.32
CA PRO A 165 8.33 -12.01 -12.64
C PRO A 165 8.15 -11.16 -13.91
N ASN A 166 7.17 -11.49 -14.76
CA ASN A 166 6.91 -10.76 -16.00
C ASN A 166 5.97 -9.57 -15.78
N ASP A 167 4.96 -9.69 -14.92
CA ASP A 167 3.97 -8.62 -14.71
C ASP A 167 4.00 -8.03 -13.28
N PHE A 168 4.76 -8.64 -12.37
CA PHE A 168 4.91 -8.29 -10.96
C PHE A 168 3.65 -8.45 -10.10
N ASN A 169 2.55 -8.94 -10.65
CA ASN A 169 1.30 -9.15 -9.93
C ASN A 169 1.34 -10.46 -9.13
N PHE A 170 0.50 -10.55 -8.10
CA PHE A 170 0.30 -11.80 -7.37
C PHE A 170 -0.21 -12.90 -8.32
N ASP A 171 0.43 -14.07 -8.28
CA ASP A 171 0.06 -15.20 -9.13
C ASP A 171 -0.51 -16.36 -8.32
N PRO A 172 -1.83 -16.61 -8.38
CA PRO A 172 -2.44 -17.71 -7.64
C PRO A 172 -1.90 -19.09 -8.07
N LYS A 173 -1.44 -19.27 -9.31
CA LYS A 173 -0.87 -20.56 -9.77
C LYS A 173 0.49 -20.83 -9.14
N ILE A 174 1.27 -19.78 -8.86
CA ILE A 174 2.53 -19.91 -8.12
C ILE A 174 2.23 -20.21 -6.64
N ALA A 175 1.27 -19.49 -6.06
CA ALA A 175 0.85 -19.72 -4.67
C ALA A 175 0.28 -21.13 -4.46
N GLU A 176 -0.52 -21.66 -5.40
CA GLU A 176 -1.08 -23.03 -5.35
C GLU A 176 -0.01 -24.12 -5.30
N LYS A 177 1.15 -23.87 -5.90
CA LYS A 177 2.30 -24.80 -5.90
C LYS A 177 3.18 -24.67 -4.66
N THR A 178 3.04 -23.58 -3.91
CA THR A 178 3.90 -23.25 -2.76
C THR A 178 3.09 -23.16 -1.48
N CYS A 179 2.80 -21.95 -0.99
CA CYS A 179 2.10 -21.73 0.27
C CYS A 179 0.70 -22.36 0.28
N GLY A 180 0.01 -22.42 -0.87
CA GLY A 180 -1.33 -22.98 -1.01
C GLY A 180 -1.38 -24.48 -1.29
N LYS A 181 -0.23 -25.16 -1.38
CA LYS A 181 -0.18 -26.60 -1.65
C LYS A 181 -0.88 -27.39 -0.54
N ARG A 182 -1.28 -28.62 -0.84
CA ARG A 182 -1.92 -29.52 0.13
C ARG A 182 -1.05 -29.67 1.39
N GLY A 183 -1.64 -29.45 2.56
CA GLY A 183 -0.95 -29.52 3.86
C GLY A 183 -0.30 -28.21 4.31
N CYS A 184 -0.41 -27.12 3.54
CA CYS A 184 0.03 -25.78 3.93
C CYS A 184 -1.19 -24.86 4.13
N HIS A 185 -1.38 -23.85 3.29
CA HIS A 185 -2.38 -22.77 3.41
C HIS A 185 -3.40 -22.77 2.26
N THR A 186 -3.94 -23.94 1.93
CA THR A 186 -4.89 -24.09 0.81
C THR A 186 -6.16 -23.26 1.03
N GLU A 187 -6.67 -23.18 2.26
CA GLU A 187 -7.88 -22.42 2.57
C GLU A 187 -7.64 -20.91 2.58
N GLU A 188 -6.51 -20.45 3.13
CA GLU A 188 -6.15 -19.03 3.10
C GLU A 188 -5.92 -18.53 1.67
N LEU A 189 -5.36 -19.37 0.78
CA LEU A 189 -5.24 -19.01 -0.63
C LEU A 189 -6.61 -18.90 -1.32
N LYS A 190 -7.52 -19.85 -1.05
CA LYS A 190 -8.90 -19.78 -1.55
C LYS A 190 -9.62 -18.53 -1.06
N GLN A 191 -9.39 -18.12 0.19
CA GLN A 191 -9.91 -16.88 0.76
C GLN A 191 -9.32 -15.67 0.04
N PHE A 192 -8.00 -15.56 0.00
CA PHE A 192 -7.27 -14.39 -0.52
C PHE A 192 -7.65 -14.04 -1.95
N LYS A 193 -7.71 -15.04 -2.84
CA LYS A 193 -8.05 -14.84 -4.25
C LYS A 193 -9.47 -14.33 -4.51
N ASN A 194 -10.35 -14.39 -3.51
CA ASN A 194 -11.75 -13.92 -3.55
C ASN A 194 -11.94 -12.55 -2.88
N THR A 195 -10.85 -11.91 -2.43
CA THR A 195 -10.90 -10.61 -1.76
C THR A 195 -10.56 -9.47 -2.72
N ILE A 196 -11.01 -8.25 -2.38
CA ILE A 196 -10.66 -7.04 -3.13
C ILE A 196 -9.14 -6.84 -3.21
N MET A 197 -8.43 -7.19 -2.12
CA MET A 197 -6.98 -7.10 -2.03
C MET A 197 -6.31 -8.11 -2.96
N GLY A 198 -6.60 -9.41 -2.80
CA GLY A 198 -5.95 -10.46 -3.58
C GLY A 198 -6.31 -10.44 -5.07
N ALA A 199 -7.53 -10.04 -5.44
CA ALA A 199 -7.95 -9.91 -6.84
C ALA A 199 -7.54 -8.60 -7.51
N ASN A 200 -6.92 -7.68 -6.76
CA ASN A 200 -6.64 -6.30 -7.20
C ASN A 200 -7.88 -5.60 -7.81
N PHE A 201 -9.06 -5.87 -7.24
CA PHE A 201 -10.33 -5.60 -7.89
C PHE A 201 -10.52 -4.11 -8.22
N ARG A 202 -10.16 -3.22 -7.28
CA ARG A 202 -10.39 -1.78 -7.43
C ARG A 202 -9.56 -1.16 -8.55
N GLN A 203 -8.27 -1.49 -8.66
CA GLN A 203 -7.45 -0.94 -9.72
C GLN A 203 -7.89 -1.47 -11.08
N ARG A 204 -8.17 -2.78 -11.19
CA ARG A 204 -8.63 -3.40 -12.44
C ARG A 204 -9.97 -2.85 -12.93
N THR A 205 -10.79 -2.33 -12.01
CA THR A 205 -12.03 -1.65 -12.34
C THR A 205 -11.81 -0.30 -13.05
N MET A 206 -10.65 0.34 -12.89
CA MET A 206 -10.34 1.65 -13.51
C MET A 206 -9.99 1.47 -14.99
N ARG A 207 -10.99 1.42 -15.86
CA ARG A 207 -10.83 1.07 -17.28
C ARG A 207 -10.22 2.17 -18.12
N SER A 208 -10.47 3.43 -17.77
CA SER A 208 -9.93 4.60 -18.43
C SER A 208 -9.81 5.78 -17.47
N TRP A 209 -9.44 6.96 -17.96
CA TRP A 209 -9.34 8.15 -17.12
C TRP A 209 -10.69 8.61 -16.56
N LEU A 210 -11.81 8.23 -17.15
CA LEU A 210 -13.14 8.70 -16.71
C LEU A 210 -14.02 7.59 -16.13
N GLU A 211 -13.75 6.33 -16.47
CA GLU A 211 -14.66 5.23 -16.14
C GLU A 211 -14.10 4.20 -15.15
N PRO A 212 -14.97 3.62 -14.29
CA PRO A 212 -16.38 3.96 -14.07
C PRO A 212 -16.61 5.03 -12.99
N TYR A 213 -15.58 5.40 -12.23
CA TYR A 213 -15.71 6.30 -11.05
C TYR A 213 -14.83 7.56 -11.14
N GLY A 214 -14.64 8.07 -12.37
CA GLY A 214 -13.89 9.29 -12.64
C GLY A 214 -12.36 9.15 -12.56
N PRO A 215 -11.62 10.23 -12.88
CA PRO A 215 -10.16 10.23 -12.88
C PRO A 215 -9.62 10.02 -11.49
N HIS A 216 -8.49 9.32 -11.35
CA HIS A 216 -7.91 8.94 -10.07
C HIS A 216 -6.40 9.14 -10.04
N ASN A 217 -5.86 9.46 -8.87
CA ASN A 217 -4.42 9.63 -8.65
C ASN A 217 -3.55 8.47 -9.15
N CYS A 218 -4.03 7.23 -9.12
CA CYS A 218 -3.28 6.06 -9.61
C CYS A 218 -3.31 5.89 -11.14
N GLY A 219 -4.14 6.66 -11.84
CA GLY A 219 -4.44 6.44 -13.25
C GLY A 219 -5.29 5.18 -13.49
N PRO A 220 -5.57 4.87 -14.76
CA PRO A 220 -6.27 3.65 -15.15
C PRO A 220 -5.41 2.39 -14.92
N SER A 221 -6.05 1.22 -15.00
CA SER A 221 -5.36 -0.04 -15.20
C SER A 221 -4.87 -0.10 -16.66
N PHE A 222 -3.57 0.15 -16.84
CA PHE A 222 -2.99 0.36 -18.18
C PHE A 222 -2.94 -0.92 -19.00
N ALA A 223 -2.67 -2.07 -18.38
CA ALA A 223 -2.57 -3.37 -19.06
C ALA A 223 -2.84 -4.58 -18.14
N ASP A 224 -3.51 -4.42 -16.99
CA ASP A 224 -3.84 -5.56 -16.11
C ASP A 224 -5.08 -6.32 -16.60
N LEU A 225 -5.23 -7.55 -16.14
CA LEU A 225 -6.41 -8.36 -16.36
C LEU A 225 -7.71 -7.62 -15.94
N PRO A 226 -8.84 -7.90 -16.60
CA PRO A 226 -10.13 -7.36 -16.19
C PRO A 226 -10.47 -7.76 -14.74
N PRO A 227 -11.32 -6.98 -14.04
CA PRO A 227 -11.72 -7.30 -12.68
C PRO A 227 -12.51 -8.61 -12.65
N ALA A 228 -12.15 -9.49 -11.73
CA ALA A 228 -12.82 -10.77 -11.51
C ALA A 228 -13.11 -10.98 -10.03
N GLU A 229 -14.20 -11.68 -9.70
CA GLU A 229 -14.53 -12.03 -8.32
C GLU A 229 -13.52 -13.01 -7.71
N VAL A 230 -12.97 -13.89 -8.55
CA VAL A 230 -11.98 -14.90 -8.19
C VAL A 230 -10.77 -14.75 -9.10
N LEU A 231 -9.61 -14.46 -8.51
CA LEU A 231 -8.36 -14.40 -9.27
C LEU A 231 -7.88 -15.81 -9.63
N LYS A 232 -7.75 -16.09 -10.93
CA LYS A 232 -7.30 -17.40 -11.45
C LYS A 232 -5.87 -17.40 -12.00
N THR A 233 -5.36 -16.24 -12.40
CA THR A 233 -4.03 -16.11 -13.02
C THR A 233 -3.55 -14.66 -12.93
N SER A 234 -2.25 -14.46 -13.12
CA SER A 234 -1.64 -13.17 -13.45
C SER A 234 -1.49 -13.04 -14.98
N GLY A 235 -1.25 -11.83 -15.48
CA GLY A 235 -0.98 -11.57 -16.90
C GLY A 235 -1.24 -10.13 -17.31
N PHE A 236 -1.01 -9.85 -18.59
CA PHE A 236 -1.39 -8.59 -19.23
C PHE A 236 -2.64 -8.76 -20.09
N ASP A 237 -3.47 -7.72 -20.12
CA ASP A 237 -4.63 -7.58 -21.00
C ASP A 237 -4.70 -6.13 -21.48
N PHE A 238 -4.84 -5.93 -22.80
CA PHE A 238 -4.75 -4.60 -23.42
C PHE A 238 -6.12 -3.96 -23.71
N THR A 239 -7.23 -4.55 -23.24
CA THR A 239 -8.58 -4.00 -23.47
C THR A 239 -8.70 -2.57 -22.96
N ASN A 240 -8.14 -2.28 -21.78
CA ASN A 240 -8.12 -0.92 -21.24
C ASN A 240 -7.13 -0.03 -22.01
N THR A 241 -6.00 -0.57 -22.47
CA THR A 241 -5.04 0.16 -23.31
C THR A 241 -5.70 0.70 -24.57
N GLU A 242 -6.48 -0.14 -25.25
CA GLU A 242 -7.27 0.24 -26.43
C GLU A 242 -8.30 1.33 -26.13
N LYS A 243 -8.91 1.28 -24.94
CA LYS A 243 -9.83 2.33 -24.51
C LYS A 243 -9.09 3.66 -24.28
N ILE A 244 -7.96 3.62 -23.60
CA ILE A 244 -7.12 4.80 -23.34
C ILE A 244 -6.64 5.42 -24.67
N ARG A 245 -6.22 4.61 -25.64
CA ARG A 245 -5.81 5.07 -27.00
C ARG A 245 -6.88 5.90 -27.70
N LYS A 246 -8.17 5.59 -27.48
CA LYS A 246 -9.32 6.31 -28.05
C LYS A 246 -9.74 7.57 -27.28
N GLU A 247 -9.06 7.86 -26.17
CA GLU A 247 -9.33 9.03 -25.32
C GLU A 247 -8.20 10.06 -25.37
N ILE A 248 -7.12 9.78 -26.11
CA ILE A 248 -5.87 10.53 -26.05
C ILE A 248 -5.37 10.91 -27.45
N ASN A 249 -4.63 12.01 -27.54
CA ASN A 249 -4.11 12.57 -28.79
C ASN A 249 -2.66 12.14 -29.12
N LEU A 250 -2.13 11.11 -28.45
CA LEU A 250 -0.76 10.65 -28.64
C LEU A 250 -0.71 9.13 -28.84
N PRO A 251 0.28 8.61 -29.58
CA PRO A 251 0.58 7.19 -29.60
C PRO A 251 0.87 6.69 -28.18
N PHE A 252 0.30 5.54 -27.83
CA PHE A 252 0.55 4.84 -26.58
C PHE A 252 0.70 3.35 -26.85
N THR A 253 1.93 2.81 -26.85
CA THR A 253 2.21 1.42 -27.25
C THR A 253 1.95 0.40 -26.13
N ASP A 254 1.88 -0.88 -26.48
CA ASP A 254 1.69 -1.96 -25.49
C ASP A 254 2.88 -2.04 -24.53
N GLU A 255 4.10 -1.80 -25.01
CA GLU A 255 5.30 -1.75 -24.17
C GLU A 255 5.25 -0.61 -23.16
N GLN A 256 4.73 0.55 -23.57
CA GLN A 256 4.53 1.69 -22.67
C GLN A 256 3.46 1.38 -21.62
N ALA A 257 2.40 0.65 -21.99
CA ALA A 257 1.36 0.20 -21.07
C ALA A 257 1.87 -0.85 -20.08
N ILE A 258 2.66 -1.83 -20.55
CA ILE A 258 3.33 -2.84 -19.72
C ILE A 258 4.23 -2.17 -18.67
N ALA A 259 5.10 -1.24 -19.10
CA ALA A 259 6.02 -0.56 -18.19
C ALA A 259 5.27 0.19 -17.07
N LYS A 260 4.14 0.81 -17.41
CA LYS A 260 3.25 1.44 -16.42
C LYS A 260 2.59 0.44 -15.50
N GLN A 261 2.04 -0.62 -16.06
CA GLN A 261 1.32 -1.62 -15.29
C GLN A 261 2.24 -2.33 -14.30
N ARG A 262 3.49 -2.62 -14.68
CA ARG A 262 4.50 -3.17 -13.77
C ARG A 262 4.75 -2.28 -12.56
N LEU A 263 4.93 -0.96 -12.76
CA LEU A 263 5.08 -0.02 -11.65
C LEU A 263 3.84 0.02 -10.75
N CYS A 264 2.63 -0.07 -11.33
CA CYS A 264 1.39 -0.18 -10.56
C CYS A 264 1.37 -1.47 -9.73
N ASN A 265 1.81 -2.60 -10.30
CA ASN A 265 1.77 -3.91 -9.65
C ASN A 265 2.74 -4.05 -8.48
N VAL A 266 3.81 -3.23 -8.40
CA VAL A 266 4.68 -3.13 -7.21
C VAL A 266 3.88 -2.76 -5.95
N CYS A 267 2.80 -1.98 -6.09
CA CYS A 267 1.98 -1.54 -4.96
C CYS A 267 0.92 -2.56 -4.51
N HIS A 268 0.56 -3.53 -5.36
CA HIS A 268 -0.54 -4.47 -5.08
C HIS A 268 -0.05 -5.71 -4.36
N ALA A 269 -0.76 -6.18 -3.35
CA ALA A 269 -0.27 -7.19 -2.42
C ALA A 269 -0.44 -8.64 -2.91
N GLY A 270 0.56 -9.47 -2.61
CA GLY A 270 0.50 -10.92 -2.48
C GLY A 270 0.61 -11.37 -1.00
N CYS A 271 0.57 -12.67 -0.76
CA CYS A 271 0.63 -13.25 0.58
C CYS A 271 1.94 -12.88 1.30
N LEU A 272 3.07 -13.01 0.59
CA LEU A 272 4.39 -12.82 1.18
C LEU A 272 4.65 -11.36 1.54
N ASP A 273 3.94 -10.40 0.92
CA ASP A 273 4.13 -8.98 1.25
C ASP A 273 3.79 -8.64 2.70
N CYS A 274 2.87 -9.41 3.27
CA CYS A 274 2.44 -9.25 4.65
C CYS A 274 3.14 -10.25 5.59
N HIS A 275 3.31 -11.49 5.14
CA HIS A 275 3.70 -12.60 6.00
C HIS A 275 5.21 -12.89 6.03
N TYR A 276 5.96 -12.51 4.99
CA TYR A 276 7.41 -12.67 4.99
C TYR A 276 8.07 -11.50 5.73
N ALA A 277 8.78 -11.82 6.82
CA ALA A 277 9.28 -10.86 7.78
C ALA A 277 10.69 -11.25 8.26
N PRO A 278 11.69 -11.21 7.35
CA PRO A 278 13.08 -11.47 7.70
C PRO A 278 13.53 -10.54 8.83
N ASN A 279 14.28 -11.08 9.78
CA ASN A 279 14.82 -10.34 10.92
C ASN A 279 16.18 -10.93 11.32
N LYS A 280 16.94 -10.18 12.12
CA LYS A 280 18.31 -10.56 12.49
C LYS A 280 18.37 -11.83 13.36
N ASP A 281 17.38 -12.06 14.21
CA ASP A 281 17.42 -13.14 15.21
C ASP A 281 17.03 -14.52 14.64
N LYS A 282 16.06 -14.52 13.72
CA LYS A 282 15.51 -15.72 13.08
C LYS A 282 15.99 -15.91 11.63
N GLY A 283 16.67 -14.92 11.06
CA GLY A 283 17.26 -14.97 9.72
C GLY A 283 16.29 -14.70 8.57
N SER A 284 16.77 -14.93 7.35
CA SER A 284 16.06 -14.61 6.10
C SER A 284 14.79 -15.41 5.89
N HIS A 285 14.61 -16.59 6.49
CA HIS A 285 13.42 -17.44 6.29
C HIS A 285 12.33 -17.21 7.33
N SER A 286 12.23 -15.98 7.86
CA SER A 286 11.30 -15.66 8.94
C SER A 286 9.93 -15.23 8.43
N PHE A 287 8.88 -15.74 9.09
CA PHE A 287 7.50 -15.40 8.77
C PHE A 287 6.72 -14.99 10.01
N ILE A 288 5.66 -14.21 9.79
CA ILE A 288 4.70 -13.82 10.82
C ILE A 288 3.30 -14.31 10.47
N LYS A 289 2.62 -14.88 11.45
CA LYS A 289 1.23 -15.33 11.30
C LYS A 289 0.28 -14.14 11.21
N VAL A 290 0.49 -13.13 12.04
CA VAL A 290 -0.33 -11.91 12.10
C VAL A 290 0.51 -10.74 11.61
N PRO A 291 0.14 -10.08 10.49
CA PRO A 291 0.89 -8.94 9.97
C PRO A 291 0.92 -7.78 10.97
N ASP A 292 2.12 -7.24 11.22
CA ASP A 292 2.27 -5.99 11.95
C ASP A 292 2.16 -4.77 11.00
N SER A 293 2.23 -3.57 11.58
CA SER A 293 2.18 -2.32 10.79
C SER A 293 3.34 -2.19 9.80
N TYR A 294 4.53 -2.70 10.10
CA TYR A 294 5.70 -2.61 9.22
C TYR A 294 5.52 -3.43 7.96
N SER A 295 4.97 -4.65 8.08
CA SER A 295 4.61 -5.49 6.93
C SER A 295 3.62 -4.79 6.00
N CYS A 296 2.56 -4.18 6.54
CA CYS A 296 1.60 -3.42 5.74
C CYS A 296 2.25 -2.24 4.98
N MET A 297 3.38 -1.76 5.48
CA MET A 297 4.18 -0.66 4.96
C MET A 297 5.38 -1.12 4.11
N GLY A 298 5.41 -2.40 3.72
CA GLY A 298 6.44 -2.96 2.85
C GLY A 298 7.69 -3.49 3.56
N ARG A 299 7.91 -3.17 4.85
CA ARG A 299 9.03 -3.65 5.69
C ARG A 299 10.39 -3.56 4.99
N GLY A 300 10.90 -2.36 4.78
CA GLY A 300 12.28 -2.20 4.29
C GLY A 300 12.53 -2.42 2.80
N ARG A 301 11.48 -2.63 2.01
CA ARG A 301 11.56 -2.96 0.58
C ARG A 301 11.46 -1.79 -0.39
N GLY A 302 11.49 -0.57 0.12
CA GLY A 302 11.26 0.64 -0.66
C GLY A 302 10.03 1.42 -0.22
N ASN A 303 9.95 2.65 -0.69
CA ASN A 303 8.91 3.61 -0.33
C ASN A 303 7.63 3.52 -1.18
N SER A 304 7.54 2.56 -2.11
CA SER A 304 6.42 2.41 -3.05
C SER A 304 5.58 1.14 -2.84
N VAL A 305 5.71 0.44 -1.72
CA VAL A 305 5.05 -0.85 -1.48
C VAL A 305 3.78 -0.69 -0.63
N CYS A 306 2.65 -1.24 -1.10
CA CYS A 306 1.38 -1.34 -0.37
C CYS A 306 0.81 0.01 0.15
N HIS A 307 0.80 0.20 1.48
CA HIS A 307 0.22 1.39 2.12
C HIS A 307 1.12 2.63 2.02
N THR A 308 2.43 2.49 1.77
CA THR A 308 3.30 3.67 1.55
C THR A 308 2.83 4.47 0.34
N GLY A 309 2.39 3.80 -0.72
CA GLY A 309 1.85 4.43 -1.92
C GLY A 309 0.46 5.02 -1.69
N SER A 310 -0.51 4.17 -1.35
CA SER A 310 -1.93 4.54 -1.35
C SER A 310 -2.40 5.31 -0.10
N GLY A 311 -1.83 5.04 1.08
CA GLY A 311 -2.14 5.73 2.33
C GLY A 311 -1.25 6.95 2.53
N HIS A 312 0.06 6.77 2.54
CA HIS A 312 0.98 7.85 2.89
C HIS A 312 1.22 8.82 1.74
N SER A 313 1.57 8.32 0.56
CA SER A 313 1.87 9.21 -0.58
C SER A 313 0.60 9.88 -1.10
N ARG A 314 -0.49 9.13 -1.35
CA ARG A 314 -1.75 9.70 -1.85
C ARG A 314 -2.52 10.48 -0.78
N ARG A 315 -2.99 9.81 0.28
CA ARG A 315 -3.88 10.43 1.29
C ARG A 315 -3.13 11.33 2.28
N GLY A 316 -1.81 11.20 2.37
CA GLY A 316 -1.02 11.96 3.34
C GLY A 316 -1.13 11.42 4.76
N GLU A 317 -1.64 10.19 4.91
CA GLU A 317 -1.74 9.54 6.22
C GLU A 317 -0.33 9.28 6.79
N THR A 318 -0.22 9.21 8.10
CA THR A 318 1.02 8.80 8.76
C THR A 318 0.70 8.01 10.01
N TYR A 319 0.90 6.69 9.96
CA TYR A 319 0.69 5.83 11.12
C TYR A 319 2.01 5.60 11.89
N ILE A 320 3.02 5.07 11.22
CA ILE A 320 4.34 4.75 11.84
C ILE A 320 5.21 6.01 12.05
N GLY A 321 5.10 7.01 11.18
CA GLY A 321 5.94 8.22 11.25
C GLY A 321 7.39 8.01 10.82
N LYS A 322 8.25 8.99 11.10
CA LYS A 322 9.70 8.97 10.83
C LYS A 322 10.00 8.68 9.34
N PHE A 323 10.82 7.66 9.04
CA PHE A 323 11.10 7.25 7.67
C PHE A 323 9.83 6.81 6.93
N TYR A 324 8.86 6.23 7.64
CA TYR A 324 7.58 5.81 7.07
C TYR A 324 6.58 6.98 6.97
N SER A 325 7.02 8.22 6.77
CA SER A 325 6.12 9.35 6.51
C SER A 325 6.55 10.14 5.28
N ILE A 326 5.62 10.89 4.71
CA ILE A 326 5.88 11.80 3.59
C ILE A 326 5.28 13.17 3.94
N PRO A 327 6.09 14.24 4.05
CA PRO A 327 7.56 14.22 4.13
C PRO A 327 8.08 13.35 5.28
N GLN A 328 9.33 12.89 5.18
CA GLN A 328 9.95 12.08 6.24
C GLN A 328 10.12 12.88 7.53
N GLY A 329 10.09 12.21 8.67
CA GLY A 329 10.28 12.81 10.00
C GLY A 329 9.00 13.23 10.71
N ARG A 330 7.82 13.01 10.12
CA ARG A 330 6.54 13.31 10.79
C ARG A 330 6.34 12.41 12.00
N LYS A 331 5.58 12.92 12.98
CA LYS A 331 5.31 12.22 14.22
C LYS A 331 4.46 10.96 13.96
N PRO A 332 4.74 9.84 14.66
CA PRO A 332 3.87 8.68 14.60
C PRO A 332 2.48 8.98 15.14
N ASP A 333 1.51 8.18 14.73
CA ASP A 333 0.19 8.12 15.34
C ASP A 333 0.28 7.65 16.80
N VAL A 334 -0.59 8.20 17.67
CA VAL A 334 -0.62 7.85 19.10
C VAL A 334 -0.94 6.37 19.35
N HIS A 335 -1.71 5.72 18.48
CA HIS A 335 -2.02 4.29 18.61
C HIS A 335 -0.80 3.44 18.32
N PHE A 336 -0.04 3.79 17.27
CA PHE A 336 1.21 3.12 16.95
C PHE A 336 2.23 3.24 18.11
N GLN A 337 2.35 4.42 18.72
CA GLN A 337 3.21 4.64 19.89
C GLN A 337 2.82 3.77 21.09
N LYS A 338 1.56 3.36 21.16
CA LYS A 338 1.03 2.48 22.21
C LYS A 338 1.13 0.99 21.86
N GLY A 339 1.76 0.65 20.74
CA GLY A 339 1.91 -0.74 20.30
C GLY A 339 0.64 -1.34 19.67
N ILE A 340 -0.34 -0.52 19.31
CA ILE A 340 -1.52 -0.97 18.57
C ILE A 340 -1.15 -1.02 17.09
N HIS A 341 -1.44 -2.14 16.44
CA HIS A 341 -1.14 -2.40 15.04
C HIS A 341 -2.38 -2.33 14.16
N CYS A 342 -2.16 -2.24 12.85
CA CYS A 342 -3.20 -2.03 11.86
C CYS A 342 -4.33 -3.07 11.96
N VAL A 343 -3.98 -4.35 12.14
CA VAL A 343 -4.94 -5.47 12.17
C VAL A 343 -5.83 -5.49 13.41
N GLU A 344 -5.47 -4.77 14.47
CA GLU A 344 -6.30 -4.63 15.68
C GLU A 344 -7.47 -3.67 15.44
N CYS A 345 -7.28 -2.66 14.57
CA CYS A 345 -8.35 -1.76 14.13
C CYS A 345 -8.97 -2.18 12.77
N HIS A 346 -8.23 -2.94 11.98
CA HIS A 346 -8.65 -3.47 10.68
C HIS A 346 -8.77 -4.98 10.73
N PRO A 347 -9.78 -5.54 11.42
CA PRO A 347 -9.87 -6.98 11.58
C PRO A 347 -10.18 -7.67 10.25
N THR A 348 -9.75 -8.91 10.14
CA THR A 348 -10.10 -9.80 9.04
C THR A 348 -11.60 -10.10 9.04
N GLY A 349 -12.25 -9.92 7.90
CA GLY A 349 -13.68 -10.14 7.71
C GLY A 349 -14.06 -11.60 7.45
N LYS A 350 -15.34 -11.81 7.14
CA LYS A 350 -15.90 -13.16 6.95
C LYS A 350 -15.34 -13.90 5.73
N ARG A 351 -14.78 -13.18 4.74
CA ARG A 351 -14.13 -13.83 3.59
C ARG A 351 -12.72 -14.33 3.91
N GLY A 352 -12.21 -14.06 5.11
CA GLY A 352 -10.92 -14.56 5.58
C GLY A 352 -9.73 -13.75 5.05
N MET A 353 -8.59 -14.41 4.82
CA MET A 353 -7.32 -13.78 4.45
C MET A 353 -7.49 -12.71 3.36
N GLY A 354 -6.95 -11.51 3.58
CA GLY A 354 -7.06 -10.36 2.65
C GLY A 354 -8.36 -9.55 2.74
N ASP A 355 -9.36 -10.00 3.51
CA ASP A 355 -10.63 -9.29 3.72
C ASP A 355 -10.52 -8.27 4.87
N MET A 356 -9.62 -7.32 4.74
CA MET A 356 -9.34 -6.33 5.80
C MET A 356 -10.50 -5.33 5.93
N GLN A 357 -11.19 -5.35 7.07
CA GLN A 357 -12.37 -4.52 7.31
C GLN A 357 -11.99 -3.16 7.92
N ARG A 358 -12.79 -2.12 7.64
CA ARG A 358 -12.71 -0.82 8.33
C ARG A 358 -13.88 -0.68 9.30
N LYS A 359 -14.00 -1.64 10.23
CA LYS A 359 -15.17 -1.80 11.11
C LYS A 359 -14.91 -1.47 12.57
N ALA A 360 -13.66 -1.44 13.02
CA ALA A 360 -13.39 -1.03 14.39
C ALA A 360 -13.89 0.40 14.59
N THR A 361 -14.54 0.62 15.73
CA THR A 361 -15.00 1.92 16.15
C THR A 361 -14.10 2.45 17.26
N CYS A 362 -14.08 3.77 17.45
CA CYS A 362 -13.39 4.33 18.60
C CYS A 362 -14.00 3.80 19.92
N GLY A 363 -15.29 3.44 19.91
CA GLY A 363 -16.00 2.86 21.05
C GLY A 363 -15.42 1.54 21.53
N ASP A 364 -14.73 0.77 20.67
CA ASP A 364 -14.14 -0.52 21.04
C ASP A 364 -13.06 -0.36 22.13
N CYS A 365 -12.44 0.82 22.23
CA CYS A 365 -11.44 1.16 23.25
C CYS A 365 -11.80 2.40 24.09
N HIS A 366 -12.64 3.30 23.55
CA HIS A 366 -12.96 4.60 24.12
C HIS A 366 -14.47 4.77 24.36
N ILE A 367 -15.10 3.75 24.96
CA ILE A 367 -16.55 3.66 25.21
C ILE A 367 -17.14 4.95 25.80
N GLU A 368 -16.55 5.47 26.88
CA GLU A 368 -17.12 6.64 27.58
C GLU A 368 -16.97 7.93 26.77
N ILE A 369 -15.91 8.04 25.95
CA ILE A 369 -15.72 9.16 25.02
C ILE A 369 -16.75 9.09 23.90
N GLU A 370 -16.95 7.91 23.31
CA GLU A 370 -17.88 7.70 22.19
C GLU A 370 -19.34 7.96 22.62
N LYS A 371 -19.74 7.44 23.79
CA LYS A 371 -21.04 7.77 24.42
C LYS A 371 -21.21 9.26 24.70
N ALA A 372 -20.18 9.94 25.19
CA ALA A 372 -20.23 11.37 25.44
C ALA A 372 -20.37 12.15 24.12
N HIS A 373 -19.51 11.85 23.14
CA HIS A 373 -19.51 12.46 21.82
C HIS A 373 -20.86 12.31 21.12
N ALA A 374 -21.48 11.13 21.16
CA ALA A 374 -22.79 10.85 20.57
C ALA A 374 -23.93 11.72 21.13
N LYS A 375 -23.79 12.19 22.37
CA LYS A 375 -24.74 13.10 23.04
C LYS A 375 -24.38 14.58 22.91
N SER A 376 -23.19 14.88 22.39
CA SER A 376 -22.67 16.24 22.29
C SER A 376 -23.26 17.03 21.13
N ILE A 377 -23.00 18.34 21.12
CA ILE A 377 -23.27 19.20 19.96
C ILE A 377 -22.48 18.84 18.71
N HIS A 378 -21.38 18.09 18.86
CA HIS A 378 -20.51 17.66 17.79
C HIS A 378 -20.79 16.23 17.32
N LYS A 379 -21.89 15.60 17.75
CA LYS A 379 -22.25 14.21 17.40
C LYS A 379 -22.24 13.85 15.90
N ASN A 380 -22.34 14.84 15.02
CA ASN A 380 -22.29 14.68 13.57
C ASN A 380 -20.88 14.90 12.98
N LEU A 381 -19.82 14.83 13.79
CA LEU A 381 -18.42 14.84 13.38
C LEU A 381 -17.81 13.46 13.62
N THR A 382 -16.84 13.05 12.81
CA THR A 382 -15.96 11.93 13.16
C THR A 382 -14.93 12.37 14.20
N CYS A 383 -14.42 11.44 15.01
CA CYS A 383 -13.30 11.74 15.91
C CYS A 383 -12.08 12.29 15.13
N THR A 384 -11.86 11.78 13.92
CA THR A 384 -10.79 12.26 13.01
C THR A 384 -10.98 13.73 12.63
N ALA A 385 -12.22 14.23 12.50
CA ALA A 385 -12.48 15.63 12.18
C ALA A 385 -11.87 16.57 13.23
N CYS A 386 -11.78 16.14 14.48
CA CYS A 386 -11.14 16.89 15.55
C CYS A 386 -9.64 16.58 15.67
N HIS A 387 -9.28 15.28 15.64
CA HIS A 387 -7.96 14.79 16.05
C HIS A 387 -6.94 14.61 14.92
N VAL A 388 -7.36 14.68 13.66
CA VAL A 388 -6.46 14.67 12.50
C VAL A 388 -6.42 16.08 11.93
N THR A 389 -5.29 16.76 12.08
CA THR A 389 -5.16 18.19 11.79
C THR A 389 -4.31 18.50 10.58
N GLU A 390 -3.50 17.56 10.11
CA GLU A 390 -2.62 17.70 8.96
C GLU A 390 -2.57 16.41 8.14
N ALA A 391 -2.33 16.55 6.83
CA ALA A 391 -2.08 15.44 5.92
C ALA A 391 -0.84 15.74 5.08
N GLY A 392 0.04 14.75 4.92
CA GLY A 392 1.26 14.87 4.14
C GLY A 392 1.08 14.41 2.69
N GLY A 393 2.10 13.79 2.11
CA GLY A 393 2.05 13.14 0.80
C GLY A 393 2.08 14.12 -0.39
N TYR A 394 1.55 13.67 -1.53
CA TYR A 394 1.43 14.43 -2.78
C TYR A 394 0.54 15.64 -2.61
N GLN A 395 1.05 16.84 -2.88
CA GLN A 395 0.24 18.05 -2.87
C GLN A 395 -0.23 18.45 -4.27
N ILE A 396 0.40 17.93 -5.31
CA ILE A 396 -0.01 18.06 -6.72
C ILE A 396 0.35 16.76 -7.41
N THR A 397 -0.47 16.31 -8.36
CA THR A 397 -0.11 15.21 -9.26
C THR A 397 -0.35 15.63 -10.70
N VAL A 398 0.69 15.54 -11.52
CA VAL A 398 0.58 15.75 -12.97
C VAL A 398 0.93 14.45 -13.70
N TRP A 399 0.13 14.09 -14.70
CA TRP A 399 0.40 13.02 -15.64
C TRP A 399 0.70 13.63 -17.00
N GLY A 400 1.94 13.51 -17.45
CA GLY A 400 2.38 14.13 -18.70
C GLY A 400 3.50 13.33 -19.38
N LYS A 401 4.08 13.92 -20.42
CA LYS A 401 5.19 13.30 -21.16
C LYS A 401 6.41 13.18 -20.24
N GLY A 402 7.14 12.09 -20.36
CA GLY A 402 8.38 11.86 -19.63
C GLY A 402 8.88 10.45 -19.86
N PHE A 403 9.68 9.94 -18.94
CA PHE A 403 10.32 8.64 -19.07
C PHE A 403 9.89 7.67 -17.97
N ILE A 404 9.69 6.41 -18.35
CA ILE A 404 9.63 5.29 -17.41
C ILE A 404 10.84 4.41 -17.66
N GLY A 405 11.73 4.38 -16.68
CA GLY A 405 13.11 4.00 -16.94
C GLY A 405 13.71 4.92 -17.99
N GLU A 406 14.26 4.33 -19.03
CA GLU A 406 14.88 5.01 -20.17
C GLU A 406 13.93 5.21 -21.35
N LYS A 407 12.67 4.74 -21.25
CA LYS A 407 11.72 4.76 -22.37
C LYS A 407 10.76 5.94 -22.27
N PRO A 408 10.52 6.69 -23.36
CA PRO A 408 9.53 7.76 -23.37
C PRO A 408 8.13 7.19 -23.17
N ASN A 409 7.28 7.93 -22.46
CA ASN A 409 5.93 7.53 -22.12
C ASN A 409 5.02 8.77 -22.02
N PRO A 410 3.81 8.74 -22.60
CA PRO A 410 2.89 9.88 -22.56
C PRO A 410 2.29 10.14 -21.15
N PHE A 411 2.44 9.19 -20.21
CA PHE A 411 1.83 9.24 -18.89
C PHE A 411 2.83 9.09 -17.74
N LYS A 412 4.00 9.74 -17.77
CA LYS A 412 4.84 9.90 -16.56
C LYS A 412 4.03 10.60 -15.47
N LYS A 413 4.02 9.98 -14.29
CA LYS A 413 3.46 10.58 -13.09
C LYS A 413 4.52 11.45 -12.43
N TYR A 414 4.29 12.75 -12.42
CA TYR A 414 5.01 13.76 -11.66
C TYR A 414 4.24 14.02 -10.38
N SER A 415 4.56 13.26 -9.35
CA SER A 415 3.85 13.34 -8.06
C SER A 415 4.74 13.68 -6.89
N LEU A 416 6.06 13.79 -7.06
CA LEU A 416 6.97 14.09 -5.95
C LEU A 416 6.91 15.57 -5.52
N TYR A 417 5.73 16.19 -5.63
CA TYR A 417 5.33 17.42 -4.94
C TYR A 417 4.99 17.09 -3.48
N TYR A 418 6.00 16.71 -2.70
CA TYR A 418 5.79 16.24 -1.34
C TYR A 418 5.69 17.39 -0.35
N GLY A 419 4.71 17.30 0.55
CA GLY A 419 4.36 18.43 1.37
C GLY A 419 3.33 18.13 2.44
N ILE A 420 2.84 19.19 3.09
CA ILE A 420 1.84 19.12 4.15
C ILE A 420 0.69 20.07 3.83
N GLN A 421 -0.53 19.57 3.97
CA GLN A 421 -1.77 20.33 3.97
C GLN A 421 -2.28 20.49 5.41
N LYS A 422 -2.49 21.73 5.88
CA LYS A 422 -3.04 22.01 7.22
C LYS A 422 -3.67 23.42 7.34
N PRO A 423 -4.64 23.62 8.25
CA PRO A 423 -5.47 22.57 8.85
C PRO A 423 -6.31 21.88 7.77
N LEU A 424 -6.77 20.64 7.99
CA LEU A 424 -7.61 19.96 6.99
C LEU A 424 -9.02 20.54 6.91
N ILE A 425 -9.52 20.71 5.69
CA ILE A 425 -10.92 21.07 5.40
C ILE A 425 -11.82 19.94 5.88
N LEU A 426 -12.97 20.28 6.46
CA LEU A 426 -14.00 19.32 6.82
C LEU A 426 -15.08 19.30 5.73
N MET A 427 -15.54 18.11 5.38
CA MET A 427 -16.64 17.89 4.44
C MET A 427 -17.60 16.84 4.98
N LYS A 428 -18.84 16.84 4.48
CA LYS A 428 -19.84 15.85 4.84
C LYS A 428 -19.70 14.60 3.99
N ASP A 429 -19.85 13.43 4.62
CA ASP A 429 -19.98 12.16 3.92
C ASP A 429 -21.41 11.95 3.37
N GLN A 430 -21.65 10.80 2.74
CA GLN A 430 -22.94 10.43 2.17
C GLN A 430 -24.10 10.42 3.19
N ARG A 431 -23.80 10.42 4.49
CA ARG A 431 -24.77 10.44 5.59
C ARG A 431 -24.85 11.79 6.30
N GLY A 432 -24.14 12.80 5.80
CA GLY A 432 -24.10 14.14 6.40
C GLY A 432 -23.14 14.27 7.59
N ILE A 433 -22.27 13.28 7.85
CA ILE A 433 -21.29 13.32 8.94
C ILE A 433 -20.03 14.03 8.46
N TRP A 434 -19.54 14.99 9.24
CA TRP A 434 -18.34 15.76 8.93
C TRP A 434 -17.07 14.98 9.23
N PHE A 435 -16.13 14.97 8.28
CA PHE A 435 -14.83 14.30 8.39
C PHE A 435 -13.73 15.13 7.70
N PRO A 436 -12.45 14.94 8.05
CA PRO A 436 -11.37 15.71 7.47
C PRO A 436 -10.96 15.16 6.11
N VAL A 437 -10.72 16.06 5.17
CA VAL A 437 -10.28 15.72 3.83
C VAL A 437 -8.97 16.39 3.45
N LYS A 438 -8.19 15.68 2.65
CA LYS A 438 -7.09 16.24 1.88
C LYS A 438 -7.59 16.59 0.49
N ILE A 439 -7.28 17.79 0.00
CA ILE A 439 -7.77 18.32 -1.28
C ILE A 439 -6.56 18.76 -2.09
N PHE A 440 -6.37 18.15 -3.25
CA PHE A 440 -5.20 18.44 -4.07
C PHE A 440 -5.47 18.34 -5.58
N PRO A 441 -4.89 19.25 -6.38
CA PRO A 441 -5.10 19.32 -7.81
C PRO A 441 -4.40 18.18 -8.53
N HIS A 442 -5.07 17.68 -9.55
CA HIS A 442 -4.54 16.71 -10.48
C HIS A 442 -4.77 17.15 -11.90
N ILE A 443 -3.80 16.82 -12.75
CA ILE A 443 -3.85 17.11 -14.17
C ILE A 443 -3.37 15.90 -14.95
N VAL A 444 -4.02 15.59 -16.06
CA VAL A 444 -3.49 14.69 -17.09
C VAL A 444 -3.55 15.40 -18.43
N GLY A 445 -2.41 15.46 -19.11
CA GLY A 445 -2.31 16.00 -20.47
C GLY A 445 -2.71 14.99 -21.54
N ASN A 446 -2.74 15.45 -22.78
CA ASN A 446 -2.94 14.67 -24.00
C ASN A 446 -4.33 14.06 -24.15
N ILE A 447 -5.36 14.63 -23.53
CA ILE A 447 -6.74 14.16 -23.69
C ILE A 447 -7.30 14.61 -25.05
N GLU A 448 -8.10 13.77 -25.69
CA GLU A 448 -8.71 14.10 -26.99
C GLU A 448 -9.98 14.94 -26.82
N LYS A 449 -10.91 14.40 -26.04
CA LYS A 449 -12.28 14.91 -25.95
C LYS A 449 -12.43 15.93 -24.84
N ASP A 450 -13.37 16.85 -25.05
CA ASP A 450 -13.77 17.77 -23.99
C ASP A 450 -14.51 17.04 -22.88
N VAL A 451 -14.13 17.36 -21.64
CA VAL A 451 -14.78 16.83 -20.45
C VAL A 451 -15.30 18.00 -19.64
N PRO A 452 -16.62 18.11 -19.43
CA PRO A 452 -17.18 19.23 -18.69
C PRO A 452 -16.86 19.14 -17.20
N ALA A 453 -16.91 20.29 -16.53
CA ALA A 453 -16.85 20.37 -15.08
C ALA A 453 -17.97 19.53 -14.44
N THR A 454 -17.69 18.96 -13.27
CA THR A 454 -18.68 18.29 -12.44
C THR A 454 -18.79 18.96 -11.09
N GLY A 455 -19.90 18.71 -10.38
CA GLY A 455 -19.92 18.83 -8.93
C GLY A 455 -19.05 17.76 -8.26
N ILE A 456 -19.09 17.72 -6.94
CA ILE A 456 -18.46 16.64 -6.18
C ILE A 456 -19.20 15.33 -6.42
N LYS A 457 -18.41 14.28 -6.66
CA LYS A 457 -18.88 12.91 -6.78
C LYS A 457 -18.12 12.03 -5.80
N PHE A 458 -18.84 11.12 -5.15
CA PHE A 458 -18.23 10.04 -4.39
C PHE A 458 -17.78 8.93 -5.34
N ARG A 459 -16.58 8.39 -5.14
CA ARG A 459 -16.09 7.27 -5.96
C ARG A 459 -16.87 5.99 -5.69
N TRP A 460 -17.35 5.84 -4.46
CA TRP A 460 -18.07 4.68 -3.99
C TRP A 460 -19.37 5.14 -3.32
N GLU A 461 -20.45 5.21 -4.09
CA GLU A 461 -21.73 5.79 -3.67
C GLU A 461 -22.34 5.10 -2.44
N LYS A 462 -22.11 3.80 -2.29
CA LYS A 462 -22.62 3.02 -1.14
C LYS A 462 -21.77 3.18 0.14
N GLY A 463 -20.82 4.11 0.17
CA GLY A 463 -20.05 4.42 1.38
C GLY A 463 -18.90 3.45 1.70
N GLN A 464 -18.47 2.62 0.74
CA GLN A 464 -17.31 1.73 0.94
C GLN A 464 -16.02 2.52 1.22
N THR A 465 -15.96 3.75 0.72
CA THR A 465 -14.96 4.78 1.08
C THR A 465 -15.66 6.14 1.07
N ARG A 466 -15.07 7.12 1.74
CA ARG A 466 -15.50 8.53 1.64
C ARG A 466 -14.67 9.35 0.64
N ASP A 467 -13.94 8.69 -0.24
CA ASP A 467 -13.13 9.35 -1.25
C ASP A 467 -14.02 9.98 -2.32
N MET A 468 -13.72 11.22 -2.64
CA MET A 468 -14.45 12.10 -3.53
C MET A 468 -13.54 12.63 -4.64
N TYR A 469 -14.17 13.15 -5.68
CA TYR A 469 -13.50 13.92 -6.73
C TYR A 469 -14.45 14.93 -7.33
N ALA A 470 -13.88 15.90 -8.05
CA ALA A 470 -14.64 16.79 -8.91
C ALA A 470 -13.80 17.14 -10.13
N ILE A 471 -14.35 16.90 -11.33
CA ILE A 471 -13.71 17.30 -12.57
C ILE A 471 -13.88 18.81 -12.70
N ILE A 472 -12.78 19.52 -12.93
CA ILE A 472 -12.80 20.97 -13.20
C ILE A 472 -13.08 21.21 -14.68
N GLY A 473 -12.55 20.35 -15.54
CA GLY A 473 -12.82 20.34 -16.97
C GLY A 473 -11.56 20.04 -17.77
N THR A 474 -11.66 20.17 -19.09
CA THR A 474 -10.53 20.16 -20.00
C THR A 474 -10.11 21.58 -20.40
N PHE A 475 -8.80 21.80 -20.52
CA PHE A 475 -8.22 23.09 -20.89
C PHE A 475 -7.17 22.92 -21.99
N ASP A 476 -7.30 23.73 -23.04
CA ASP A 476 -6.39 23.77 -24.20
C ASP A 476 -5.51 25.04 -24.18
N GLY A 477 -4.63 25.18 -25.18
CA GLY A 477 -3.82 26.39 -25.38
C GLY A 477 -2.57 26.48 -24.49
N LEU A 478 -2.19 25.38 -23.85
CA LEU A 478 -0.93 25.29 -23.09
C LEU A 478 0.26 25.03 -24.02
N PRO A 479 1.49 25.40 -23.63
CA PRO A 479 2.67 25.25 -24.48
C PRO A 479 2.96 23.82 -24.95
N SER A 480 2.61 22.81 -24.14
CA SER A 480 2.75 21.39 -24.47
C SER A 480 1.59 20.54 -23.94
N ALA A 481 1.60 19.27 -24.36
CA ALA A 481 0.69 18.21 -23.91
C ALA A 481 -0.80 18.44 -24.22
N ASN A 482 -1.08 19.14 -25.34
CA ASN A 482 -2.41 19.36 -25.93
C ASN A 482 -3.45 19.75 -24.85
N LYS A 483 -4.57 19.01 -24.78
CA LYS A 483 -5.66 19.23 -23.82
C LYS A 483 -5.34 18.61 -22.47
N HIS A 484 -5.54 19.39 -21.42
CA HIS A 484 -5.31 18.97 -20.03
C HIS A 484 -6.63 18.76 -19.31
N LEU A 485 -6.92 17.52 -18.90
CA LEU A 485 -8.01 17.23 -17.97
C LEU A 485 -7.56 17.54 -16.54
N ALA A 486 -8.25 18.47 -15.89
CA ALA A 486 -8.00 18.86 -14.51
C ALA A 486 -9.12 18.37 -13.59
N TRP A 487 -8.75 17.88 -12.40
CA TRP A 487 -9.71 17.50 -11.36
C TRP A 487 -9.14 17.73 -9.96
N LEU A 488 -10.03 17.92 -8.99
CA LEU A 488 -9.68 17.88 -7.57
C LEU A 488 -9.88 16.46 -7.05
N GLN A 489 -8.83 15.92 -6.45
CA GLN A 489 -8.92 14.71 -5.64
C GLN A 489 -9.20 15.12 -4.20
N ILE A 490 -10.21 14.49 -3.60
CA ILE A 490 -10.65 14.78 -2.24
C ILE A 490 -10.67 13.48 -1.46
N GLU A 491 -9.67 13.27 -0.60
CA GLU A 491 -9.44 12.00 0.10
C GLU A 491 -9.78 12.09 1.58
N GLU A 492 -10.40 11.05 2.13
CA GLU A 492 -10.52 10.88 3.58
C GLU A 492 -9.14 10.70 4.21
N VAL A 493 -8.90 11.38 5.34
CA VAL A 493 -7.67 11.24 6.12
C VAL A 493 -7.99 10.67 7.50
N SER A 494 -7.47 9.47 7.78
CA SER A 494 -7.73 8.78 9.06
C SER A 494 -6.61 8.92 10.10
N HIS A 495 -5.39 9.24 9.68
CA HIS A 495 -4.19 9.34 10.53
C HIS A 495 -3.29 10.49 10.06
N PRO A 496 -2.42 11.05 10.93
CA PRO A 496 -2.22 10.70 12.34
C PRO A 496 -3.25 11.35 13.27
N PHE A 497 -3.68 10.60 14.28
CA PHE A 497 -4.35 11.13 15.46
C PHE A 497 -3.34 11.87 16.34
N GLY A 498 -3.73 13.07 16.75
CA GLY A 498 -2.98 13.86 17.70
C GLY A 498 -3.89 14.73 18.57
N LYS A 499 -3.35 15.88 18.99
CA LYS A 499 -4.11 16.88 19.73
C LYS A 499 -5.27 17.39 18.88
N ALA A 500 -6.44 17.52 19.49
CA ALA A 500 -7.61 18.09 18.82
C ALA A 500 -7.33 19.52 18.33
N ARG A 501 -7.91 19.88 17.19
CA ARG A 501 -7.91 21.25 16.66
C ARG A 501 -8.71 22.20 17.57
N ASP A 502 -8.35 23.48 17.53
CA ASP A 502 -9.05 24.52 18.29
C ASP A 502 -10.44 24.80 17.70
N CYS A 503 -11.42 25.16 18.54
CA CYS A 503 -12.78 25.49 18.08
C CYS A 503 -12.78 26.57 16.99
N LYS A 504 -11.92 27.60 17.13
CA LYS A 504 -11.75 28.67 16.15
C LYS A 504 -11.27 28.19 14.77
N SER A 505 -10.77 26.96 14.63
CA SER A 505 -10.38 26.43 13.32
C SER A 505 -11.60 26.00 12.48
N CYS A 506 -12.71 25.62 13.12
CA CYS A 506 -13.94 25.18 12.44
C CYS A 506 -15.06 26.23 12.49
N HIS A 507 -15.08 27.08 13.52
CA HIS A 507 -16.17 28.03 13.75
C HIS A 507 -15.92 29.43 13.16
N ARG A 508 -15.28 29.50 12.00
CA ARG A 508 -15.13 30.75 11.21
C ARG A 508 -16.16 30.78 10.08
N SER A 509 -16.33 31.95 9.46
CA SER A 509 -17.20 32.10 8.27
C SER A 509 -16.72 31.31 7.06
N ARG A 510 -15.43 30.94 7.02
CA ARG A 510 -14.82 30.14 5.95
C ARG A 510 -13.75 29.21 6.52
N GLN A 511 -13.61 28.05 5.89
CA GLN A 511 -12.51 27.13 6.14
C GLN A 511 -11.33 27.51 5.25
N ILE A 512 -10.13 27.59 5.83
CA ILE A 512 -8.90 27.89 5.09
C ILE A 512 -7.88 26.81 5.43
N SER A 513 -7.32 26.20 4.39
CA SER A 513 -6.22 25.25 4.48
C SER A 513 -5.08 25.75 3.60
N VAL A 514 -3.84 25.49 4.00
CA VAL A 514 -2.66 25.80 3.21
C VAL A 514 -1.96 24.49 2.89
N SER A 515 -1.58 24.33 1.62
CA SER A 515 -0.73 23.25 1.15
C SER A 515 0.62 23.82 0.74
N GLU A 516 1.68 23.30 1.33
CA GLU A 516 3.06 23.64 0.99
C GLU A 516 3.80 22.37 0.61
N TRP A 517 4.66 22.45 -0.40
CA TRP A 517 5.37 21.30 -0.95
C TRP A 517 6.76 21.64 -1.48
N GLN A 518 7.54 20.59 -1.64
CA GLN A 518 8.80 20.56 -2.35
C GLN A 518 8.69 19.52 -3.49
N TYR A 519 9.07 19.93 -4.69
CA TYR A 519 9.19 19.06 -5.85
C TYR A 519 10.55 18.36 -5.84
N GLU A 520 10.56 17.02 -5.92
CA GLU A 520 11.77 16.21 -5.81
C GLU A 520 11.84 15.09 -6.87
N ASP A 521 11.11 15.23 -7.99
CA ASP A 521 11.21 14.26 -9.09
C ASP A 521 12.55 14.44 -9.82
N ILE A 522 13.13 13.33 -10.26
CA ILE A 522 14.39 13.31 -11.01
C ILE A 522 14.23 13.72 -12.49
N GLN A 523 13.00 14.07 -12.88
CA GLN A 523 12.60 14.49 -14.23
C GLN A 523 11.83 15.82 -14.16
N GLY A 524 11.74 16.56 -15.26
CA GLY A 524 10.98 17.82 -15.33
C GLY A 524 11.79 19.05 -14.93
N ALA A 525 12.25 19.14 -13.68
CA ALA A 525 12.97 20.31 -13.16
C ALA A 525 13.95 19.97 -12.02
N GLU A 526 14.92 20.87 -11.77
CA GLU A 526 15.65 20.89 -10.50
C GLU A 526 14.66 21.07 -9.33
N PRO A 527 14.97 20.57 -8.11
CA PRO A 527 14.08 20.72 -6.96
C PRO A 527 13.64 22.16 -6.70
N PHE A 528 12.35 22.36 -6.44
CA PHE A 528 11.77 23.68 -6.16
C PHE A 528 10.64 23.57 -5.14
N ARG A 529 10.26 24.69 -4.52
CA ARG A 529 9.18 24.75 -3.53
C ARG A 529 7.96 25.48 -4.07
N GLY A 530 6.81 25.21 -3.48
CA GLY A 530 5.61 25.94 -3.78
C GLY A 530 4.46 25.62 -2.85
N GLY A 531 3.31 26.17 -3.16
CA GLY A 531 2.13 25.99 -2.36
C GLY A 531 0.90 26.68 -2.94
N TYR A 532 -0.23 26.45 -2.30
CA TYR A 532 -1.50 27.08 -2.62
C TYR A 532 -2.39 27.12 -1.38
N ARG A 533 -3.39 28.00 -1.42
CA ARG A 533 -4.41 28.12 -0.39
C ARG A 533 -5.70 27.46 -0.87
N ILE A 534 -6.33 26.69 0.01
CA ILE A 534 -7.64 26.08 -0.22
C ILE A 534 -8.65 26.85 0.61
N VAL A 535 -9.69 27.38 -0.05
CA VAL A 535 -10.77 28.11 0.62
C VAL A 535 -12.10 27.40 0.36
N ALA A 536 -12.77 27.04 1.44
CA ALA A 536 -14.12 26.46 1.43
C ALA A 536 -15.06 27.40 2.19
N ASP A 537 -15.98 28.00 1.44
CA ASP A 537 -16.99 28.94 1.95
C ASP A 537 -18.35 28.73 1.25
N GLU A 538 -19.28 29.64 1.47
CA GLU A 538 -20.63 29.60 0.89
C GLU A 538 -20.66 29.79 -0.64
N ARG A 539 -19.58 30.28 -1.25
CA ARG A 539 -19.47 30.47 -2.70
C ARG A 539 -18.94 29.22 -3.39
N GLY A 540 -18.08 28.47 -2.72
CA GLY A 540 -17.52 27.23 -3.24
C GLY A 540 -16.21 26.79 -2.59
N LEU A 541 -15.62 25.78 -3.21
CA LEU A 541 -14.28 25.28 -2.90
C LEU A 541 -13.31 25.79 -3.98
N ARG A 542 -12.28 26.53 -3.57
CA ARG A 542 -11.29 27.17 -4.45
C ARG A 542 -9.88 26.79 -4.05
N LEU A 543 -9.00 26.62 -5.04
CA LEU A 543 -7.55 26.68 -4.82
C LEU A 543 -7.08 28.01 -5.40
N GLU A 544 -6.48 28.84 -4.56
CA GLU A 544 -6.05 30.20 -4.88
C GLU A 544 -4.63 30.45 -4.37
N ASP A 545 -4.02 31.57 -4.77
CA ASP A 545 -2.70 32.00 -4.32
C ASP A 545 -1.58 30.97 -4.57
N PHE A 546 -1.57 30.36 -5.75
CA PHE A 546 -0.49 29.46 -6.18
C PHE A 546 0.85 30.21 -6.25
N TRP A 547 1.83 29.75 -5.49
CA TRP A 547 3.18 30.30 -5.47
C TRP A 547 4.22 29.20 -5.66
N HIS A 548 5.40 29.58 -6.16
CA HIS A 548 6.56 28.70 -6.27
C HIS A 548 7.86 29.51 -6.22
N SER A 549 8.94 28.85 -5.82
CA SER A 549 10.31 29.34 -6.04
C SER A 549 10.68 29.25 -7.52
N ASN A 550 11.86 29.74 -7.90
CA ASN A 550 12.33 29.63 -9.28
C ASN A 550 12.32 28.17 -9.77
N ILE A 551 11.82 27.95 -10.99
CA ILE A 551 11.74 26.62 -11.62
C ILE A 551 12.78 26.57 -12.73
N LYS A 552 13.79 25.74 -12.54
CA LYS A 552 14.79 25.46 -13.56
C LYS A 552 14.44 24.14 -14.24
N VAL A 553 13.88 24.25 -15.44
CA VAL A 553 13.45 23.09 -16.23
C VAL A 553 14.67 22.31 -16.70
N LEU A 554 14.62 20.99 -16.56
CA LEU A 554 15.68 20.11 -17.04
C LEU A 554 15.64 20.00 -18.57
N PRO A 555 16.78 19.79 -19.25
CA PRO A 555 16.80 19.65 -20.70
C PRO A 555 15.84 18.55 -21.20
N GLY A 556 15.09 18.85 -22.26
CA GLY A 556 14.15 17.92 -22.89
C GLY A 556 12.76 17.84 -22.24
N PHE A 557 12.46 18.68 -21.25
CA PHE A 557 11.14 18.80 -20.64
C PHE A 557 10.53 20.17 -20.89
N GLU A 558 9.20 20.22 -20.94
CA GLU A 558 8.43 21.47 -20.94
C GLU A 558 7.73 21.66 -19.59
N ILE A 559 7.53 22.92 -19.16
CA ILE A 559 6.82 23.22 -17.90
C ILE A 559 5.45 22.54 -17.85
N SER A 560 4.73 22.51 -18.96
CA SER A 560 3.39 21.90 -19.04
C SER A 560 3.40 20.37 -18.91
N ASP A 561 4.55 19.69 -19.03
CA ASP A 561 4.61 18.23 -18.86
C ASP A 561 4.50 17.81 -17.39
N PHE A 562 5.01 18.63 -16.46
CA PHE A 562 5.07 18.30 -15.03
C PHE A 562 4.43 19.34 -14.12
N ALA A 563 4.25 20.58 -14.57
CA ALA A 563 3.78 21.73 -13.78
C ALA A 563 2.75 22.60 -14.53
N SER A 564 1.86 21.98 -15.33
CA SER A 564 0.81 22.70 -16.07
C SER A 564 -0.16 23.53 -15.21
N TRP A 565 -0.24 23.26 -13.90
CA TRP A 565 -0.99 24.06 -12.94
C TRP A 565 -0.57 25.55 -12.92
N ILE A 566 0.66 25.88 -13.38
CA ILE A 566 1.14 27.27 -13.51
C ILE A 566 0.29 28.08 -14.48
N TYR A 567 -0.23 27.45 -15.52
CA TYR A 567 -1.09 28.07 -16.54
C TYR A 567 -2.58 27.99 -16.18
N LEU A 568 -2.93 27.22 -15.14
CA LEU A 568 -4.33 26.92 -14.76
C LEU A 568 -4.69 27.48 -13.38
N LYS A 569 -3.95 28.47 -12.87
CA LYS A 569 -4.09 28.99 -11.49
C LYS A 569 -5.50 29.50 -11.19
N ASP A 570 -6.20 30.04 -12.18
CA ASP A 570 -7.54 30.63 -12.08
C ASP A 570 -8.69 29.62 -12.32
N LYS A 571 -8.38 28.36 -12.65
CA LYS A 571 -9.40 27.37 -13.04
C LYS A 571 -9.95 26.54 -11.88
N TRP A 572 -9.26 26.49 -10.75
CA TRP A 572 -9.57 25.57 -9.64
C TRP A 572 -10.73 26.04 -8.77
N PHE A 573 -11.96 25.88 -9.27
CA PHE A 573 -13.17 26.26 -8.56
C PHE A 573 -14.30 25.25 -8.71
N ILE A 574 -14.93 24.91 -7.59
CA ILE A 574 -16.19 24.14 -7.54
C ILE A 574 -17.24 25.00 -6.84
N LYS A 575 -18.33 25.32 -7.54
CA LYS A 575 -19.46 26.06 -7.00
C LYS A 575 -20.24 25.21 -5.98
N GLY A 576 -20.66 25.81 -4.88
CA GLY A 576 -21.47 25.16 -3.84
C GLY A 576 -21.25 25.79 -2.46
N ASP A 577 -21.98 25.33 -1.44
CA ASP A 577 -21.77 25.78 -0.07
C ASP A 577 -20.92 24.77 0.72
N PHE A 578 -19.68 25.15 1.02
CA PHE A 578 -18.73 24.38 1.82
C PHE A 578 -18.44 25.01 3.18
N SER A 579 -19.22 26.02 3.56
CA SER A 579 -19.10 26.66 4.87
C SER A 579 -19.61 25.75 5.99
N ILE A 580 -18.98 25.84 7.16
CA ILE A 580 -19.55 25.30 8.39
C ILE A 580 -20.48 26.39 8.94
N LYS A 581 -21.79 26.14 8.95
CA LYS A 581 -22.75 27.09 9.53
C LYS A 581 -22.60 27.13 11.04
N VAL A 582 -22.37 28.32 11.58
CA VAL A 582 -22.15 28.54 13.02
C VAL A 582 -23.24 29.45 13.57
N ASP A 583 -23.91 28.99 14.62
CA ASP A 583 -24.71 29.87 15.47
C ASP A 583 -23.78 30.55 16.48
N GLY A 584 -23.61 31.87 16.36
CA GLY A 584 -22.70 32.64 17.21
C GLY A 584 -23.06 32.61 18.70
N LYS A 585 -24.36 32.64 19.04
CA LYS A 585 -24.80 32.58 20.45
C LYS A 585 -24.48 31.20 21.03
N LYS A 586 -24.80 30.15 20.27
CA LYS A 586 -24.49 28.77 20.68
C LYS A 586 -22.98 28.57 20.81
N TYR A 587 -22.19 29.04 19.86
CA TYR A 587 -20.73 28.94 19.91
C TYR A 587 -20.15 29.58 21.18
N LEU A 588 -20.53 30.81 21.50
CA LEU A 588 -20.04 31.52 22.70
C LEU A 588 -20.42 30.80 23.98
N TYR A 589 -21.64 30.27 24.08
CA TYR A 589 -22.09 29.48 25.22
C TYR A 589 -21.22 28.23 25.43
N TYR A 590 -21.02 27.44 24.37
CA TYR A 590 -20.25 26.19 24.46
C TYR A 590 -18.74 26.42 24.62
N GLU A 591 -18.18 27.50 24.05
CA GLU A 591 -16.79 27.87 24.28
C GLU A 591 -16.55 28.21 25.75
N LYS A 592 -17.46 28.97 26.38
CA LYS A 592 -17.40 29.27 27.82
C LYS A 592 -17.49 27.98 28.64
N LEU A 593 -18.50 27.15 28.38
CA LEU A 593 -18.71 25.90 29.11
C LEU A 593 -17.50 24.95 29.02
N TYR A 594 -16.87 24.87 27.84
CA TYR A 594 -15.65 24.10 27.64
C TYR A 594 -14.48 24.61 28.51
N ARG A 595 -14.30 25.93 28.58
CA ARG A 595 -13.25 26.54 29.43
C ARG A 595 -13.53 26.31 30.92
N ASP A 596 -14.77 26.51 31.35
CA ASP A 596 -15.19 26.27 32.73
C ASP A 596 -14.97 24.80 33.13
N ASN A 597 -15.30 23.86 32.24
CA ASN A 597 -15.04 22.44 32.44
C ASN A 597 -13.54 22.11 32.49
N LEU A 598 -12.72 22.73 31.64
CA LEU A 598 -11.26 22.56 31.68
C LEU A 598 -10.68 23.00 33.02
N ASP A 599 -11.13 24.14 33.55
CA ASP A 599 -10.66 24.64 34.84
C ASP A 599 -11.18 23.79 36.00
N LYS A 600 -12.43 23.30 35.94
CA LYS A 600 -12.96 22.30 36.89
C LYS A 600 -12.10 21.02 36.89
N ILE A 601 -11.75 20.50 35.71
CA ILE A 601 -10.88 19.32 35.58
C ILE A 601 -9.52 19.57 36.21
N LYS A 602 -8.86 20.70 35.92
CA LYS A 602 -7.55 21.03 36.51
C LYS A 602 -7.61 21.09 38.04
N ARG A 603 -8.66 21.72 38.60
CA ARG A 603 -8.86 21.77 40.06
C ARG A 603 -9.04 20.36 40.64
N LEU A 604 -9.86 19.52 40.02
CA LEU A 604 -10.05 18.14 40.47
C LEU A 604 -8.78 17.29 40.35
N GLU A 605 -7.99 17.46 39.28
CA GLU A 605 -6.68 16.80 39.11
C GLU A 605 -5.68 17.21 40.20
N SER A 606 -5.77 18.44 40.73
CA SER A 606 -4.94 18.89 41.86
C SER A 606 -5.36 18.31 43.21
N LEU A 607 -6.62 17.89 43.35
CA LEU A 607 -7.20 17.38 44.60
C LEU A 607 -7.23 15.84 44.69
N ARG A 608 -7.24 15.15 43.55
CA ARG A 608 -7.34 13.69 43.47
C ARG A 608 -6.15 13.15 42.67
N ASN A 609 -5.42 12.20 43.25
CA ASN A 609 -4.44 11.40 42.50
C ASN A 609 -5.13 10.72 41.30
N ASN A 610 -4.39 10.61 40.19
CA ASN A 610 -4.80 10.17 38.83
C ASN A 610 -5.61 8.85 38.78
N SER A 611 -6.84 8.89 39.30
CA SER A 611 -7.72 7.75 39.44
C SER A 611 -8.43 7.44 38.12
N GLN A 612 -8.90 6.21 37.97
CA GLN A 612 -9.69 5.80 36.81
C GLN A 612 -10.99 6.64 36.67
N GLU A 613 -11.56 7.04 37.81
CA GLU A 613 -12.70 7.96 37.87
C GLU A 613 -12.34 9.33 37.27
N MET A 614 -11.19 9.91 37.63
CA MET A 614 -10.75 11.20 37.06
C MET A 614 -10.54 11.13 35.54
N LYS A 615 -9.98 10.03 35.03
CA LYS A 615 -9.85 9.80 33.59
C LYS A 615 -11.21 9.74 32.90
N LYS A 616 -12.20 9.12 33.54
CA LYS A 616 -13.58 9.04 33.04
C LYS A 616 -14.26 10.41 33.02
N ILE A 617 -14.16 11.18 34.10
CA ILE A 617 -14.71 12.54 34.20
C ILE A 617 -14.13 13.42 33.09
N LYS A 618 -12.81 13.41 32.93
CA LYS A 618 -12.11 14.14 31.87
C LYS A 618 -12.56 13.70 30.48
N ALA A 619 -12.65 12.41 30.23
CA ALA A 619 -13.13 11.86 28.96
C ALA A 619 -14.54 12.36 28.61
N ILE A 620 -15.46 12.38 29.58
CA ILE A 620 -16.85 12.80 29.36
C ILE A 620 -16.97 14.31 29.15
N LEU A 621 -16.46 15.15 30.07
CA LEU A 621 -16.64 16.61 30.00
C LEU A 621 -15.96 17.24 28.78
N MET A 622 -14.84 16.67 28.34
CA MET A 622 -14.10 17.17 27.17
C MET A 622 -14.82 16.88 25.85
N HIS A 623 -15.66 15.85 25.80
CA HIS A 623 -16.35 15.42 24.57
C HIS A 623 -17.86 15.67 24.63
N ASN A 624 -18.41 15.99 25.80
CA ASN A 624 -19.77 16.47 26.00
C ASN A 624 -19.77 17.55 27.09
N PRO A 625 -19.60 18.85 26.71
CA PRO A 625 -19.55 19.93 27.69
C PRO A 625 -20.81 20.06 28.56
N ASP A 626 -21.98 19.60 28.08
CA ASP A 626 -23.25 19.63 28.81
C ASP A 626 -23.41 18.47 29.81
N ALA A 627 -22.47 17.54 29.87
CA ALA A 627 -22.60 16.38 30.74
C ALA A 627 -22.64 16.80 32.22
N LYS A 628 -23.69 16.39 32.91
CA LYS A 628 -23.80 16.54 34.37
C LYS A 628 -23.01 15.40 35.02
N ILE A 629 -21.94 15.76 35.74
CA ILE A 629 -21.07 14.86 36.52
C ILE A 629 -21.02 15.33 37.95
#